data_AF-A0A553FPG2-F1
#
_entry.id   AF-A0A553FPG2-F1
#
_cell.length_a   1.000
_cell.length_b   1.000
_cell.length_c   1.000
_cell.angle_alpha   90.00
_cell.angle_beta   90.00
_cell.angle_gamma   90.00
#
_symmetry.space_group_name_H-M   'P 1'
#
loop_
_entity.id
_entity.type
_entity.pdbx_description
1 polymer ?
#
loop_
_entity_poly.entity_id
_entity_poly.type
_entity_poly.pdbx_seq_one_letter_code
_entity_poly.pdbx_strand_id
1 'polypeptide(L)'
;MGVTKTDLFSDVQNELAVAAKAFAHPARVAIIQYLLKSNACINGDLVQELGLAQATISQHLRELKDTGIIQGTIEGSKVNYCINSVRWAEIKGKFNEIFNQFDKPGTGECC
;
A
#
# COMPACT_ATOMS: atom_id res chain seq x y z
N MET A 1 5.38 -16.46 9.63
CA MET A 1 4.75 -16.90 8.37
C MET A 1 5.79 -17.68 7.59
N GLY A 2 5.40 -18.79 6.95
CA GLY A 2 6.31 -19.62 6.15
C GLY A 2 6.91 -18.84 4.96
N VAL A 3 8.06 -19.30 4.46
CA VAL A 3 8.68 -18.73 3.26
C VAL A 3 7.73 -18.95 2.07
N THR A 4 7.28 -17.87 1.45
CA THR A 4 6.48 -17.96 0.21
C THR A 4 7.36 -18.56 -0.89
N LYS A 5 6.92 -19.67 -1.49
CA LYS A 5 7.58 -20.30 -2.64
C LYS A 5 7.27 -19.51 -3.92
N THR A 6 7.91 -18.36 -4.07
CA THR A 6 7.64 -17.42 -5.19
C THR A 6 7.93 -18.05 -6.56
N ASP A 7 8.79 -19.07 -6.61
CA ASP A 7 9.12 -19.88 -7.78
C ASP A 7 7.92 -20.64 -8.39
N LEU A 8 6.84 -20.83 -7.61
CA LEU A 8 5.63 -21.53 -8.08
C LEU A 8 4.60 -20.61 -8.75
N PHE A 9 4.83 -19.29 -8.77
CA PHE A 9 3.85 -18.28 -9.19
C PHE A 9 4.44 -17.37 -10.27
N SER A 10 3.58 -16.80 -11.11
CA SER A 10 4.03 -15.83 -12.12
C SER A 10 4.54 -14.54 -11.46
N ASP A 11 5.38 -13.80 -12.18
CA ASP A 11 5.88 -12.50 -11.71
C ASP A 11 4.72 -11.56 -11.35
N VAL A 12 3.67 -11.54 -12.18
CA VAL A 12 2.47 -10.74 -11.95
C VAL A 12 1.76 -11.15 -10.64
N GLN A 13 1.61 -12.45 -10.37
CA GLN A 13 1.00 -12.95 -9.12
C GLN A 13 1.84 -12.57 -7.89
N ASN A 14 3.16 -12.75 -7.96
CA ASN A 14 4.07 -12.40 -6.89
C ASN A 14 4.07 -10.89 -6.60
N GLU A 15 4.13 -10.06 -7.64
CA GLU A 15 4.08 -8.60 -7.49
C GLU A 15 2.76 -8.11 -6.91
N LEU A 16 1.64 -8.66 -7.37
CA LEU A 16 0.32 -8.36 -6.80
C LEU A 16 0.22 -8.78 -5.32
N ALA A 17 0.76 -9.94 -4.96
CA ALA A 17 0.80 -10.37 -3.56
C ALA A 17 1.64 -9.42 -2.68
N VAL A 18 2.80 -8.97 -3.17
CA VAL A 18 3.64 -7.97 -2.48
C VAL A 18 2.90 -6.64 -2.34
N ALA A 19 2.23 -6.18 -3.40
CA ALA A 19 1.43 -4.96 -3.37
C ALA A 19 0.25 -5.08 -2.39
N ALA A 20 -0.50 -6.18 -2.44
CA ALA A 20 -1.61 -6.47 -1.53
C ALA A 20 -1.17 -6.50 -0.06
N LYS A 21 0.03 -7.05 0.20
CA LYS A 21 0.60 -7.09 1.55
C LYS A 21 0.77 -5.70 2.14
N ALA A 22 1.05 -4.67 1.34
CA ALA A 22 1.11 -3.29 1.83
C ALA A 22 -0.23 -2.81 2.44
N PHE A 23 -1.36 -3.30 1.91
CA PHE A 23 -2.71 -2.98 2.41
C PHE A 23 -3.18 -3.94 3.52
N ALA A 24 -2.50 -5.06 3.74
CA ALA A 24 -2.89 -6.12 4.69
C ALA A 24 -2.65 -5.75 6.17
N HIS A 25 -2.76 -4.47 6.56
CA HIS A 25 -2.74 -4.04 7.96
C HIS A 25 -3.54 -2.74 8.11
N PRO A 26 -4.47 -2.62 9.09
CA PRO A 26 -5.32 -1.44 9.25
C PRO A 26 -4.55 -0.12 9.38
N ALA A 27 -3.48 -0.10 10.18
CA ALA A 27 -2.65 1.10 10.32
C ALA A 27 -2.02 1.55 8.99
N ARG A 28 -1.64 0.62 8.12
CA ARG A 28 -1.08 0.95 6.80
C ARG A 28 -2.14 1.54 5.87
N VAL A 29 -3.35 0.99 5.90
CA VAL A 29 -4.49 1.55 5.16
C VAL A 29 -4.78 2.97 5.63
N ALA A 30 -4.81 3.21 6.94
CA ALA A 30 -5.03 4.54 7.52
C ALA A 30 -3.94 5.54 7.11
N ILE A 31 -2.66 5.14 7.17
CA ILE A 31 -1.53 5.97 6.68
C ILE A 31 -1.72 6.32 5.21
N ILE A 32 -1.99 5.33 4.34
CA ILE A 32 -2.19 5.56 2.91
C ILE A 32 -3.35 6.54 2.66
N GLN A 33 -4.49 6.37 3.35
CA GLN A 33 -5.63 7.27 3.23
C GLN A 33 -5.30 8.70 3.66
N TYR A 34 -4.53 8.85 4.74
CA TYR A 34 -4.05 10.15 5.19
C TYR A 34 -3.15 10.81 4.15
N LEU A 35 -2.18 10.08 3.59
CA LEU A 35 -1.29 10.58 2.54
C LEU A 35 -2.07 11.00 1.28
N LEU A 36 -3.04 10.20 0.85
CA LEU A 36 -3.91 10.53 -0.29
C LEU A 36 -4.72 11.81 -0.05
N LYS A 37 -5.24 12.00 1.16
CA LYS A 37 -6.01 13.20 1.53
C LYS A 37 -5.13 14.45 1.60
N SER A 38 -3.89 14.31 2.06
CA SER A 38 -2.94 15.43 2.17
C SER A 38 -2.51 15.97 0.81
N ASN A 39 -2.49 15.15 -0.25
CA ASN A 39 -2.02 15.51 -1.59
C ASN A 39 -0.62 16.18 -1.62
N ALA A 40 0.19 15.93 -0.58
CA ALA A 40 1.52 16.50 -0.38
C ALA A 40 2.38 15.51 0.43
N CYS A 41 3.69 15.77 0.53
CA CYS A 41 4.57 14.99 1.40
C CYS A 41 4.44 15.52 2.84
N ILE A 42 4.22 14.62 3.79
CA ILE A 42 4.01 14.95 5.20
C ILE A 42 5.15 14.41 6.08
N ASN A 43 5.37 15.05 7.21
CA ASN A 43 6.21 14.50 8.26
C ASN A 43 5.70 13.10 8.67
N GLY A 44 6.61 12.14 8.84
CA GLY A 44 6.29 10.80 9.35
C GLY A 44 5.85 10.72 10.83
N ASP A 45 5.60 11.85 11.50
CA ASP A 45 4.98 11.90 12.84
C ASP A 45 3.46 11.91 12.70
N LEU A 46 2.86 10.74 12.89
CA LEU A 46 1.42 10.52 12.77
C LEU A 46 0.79 10.09 14.11
N VAL A 47 1.47 10.36 15.23
CA VAL A 47 1.05 9.87 16.55
C VAL A 47 -0.34 10.41 16.92
N GLN A 48 -0.59 11.69 16.68
CA GLN A 48 -1.88 12.34 16.97
C GLN A 48 -3.01 11.82 16.06
N GLU A 49 -2.70 11.52 14.80
CA GLU A 49 -3.69 11.12 13.79
C GLU A 49 -4.12 9.65 13.96
N LEU A 50 -3.18 8.78 14.34
CA LEU A 50 -3.42 7.33 14.39
C LEU A 50 -3.50 6.78 15.81
N GLY A 51 -3.12 7.55 16.83
CA GLY A 51 -3.06 7.09 18.21
C GLY A 51 -2.04 5.96 18.45
N LEU A 52 -1.08 5.79 17.54
CA LEU A 52 -0.04 4.77 17.61
C LEU A 52 1.29 5.38 18.06
N ALA A 53 2.11 4.57 18.73
CA ALA A 53 3.46 4.99 19.08
C ALA A 53 4.32 5.26 17.83
N GLN A 54 5.22 6.25 17.92
CA GLN A 54 6.05 6.67 16.78
C GLN A 54 6.92 5.54 16.21
N ALA A 55 7.39 4.61 17.06
CA ALA A 55 8.14 3.43 16.61
C ALA A 55 7.27 2.51 15.72
N THR A 56 6.01 2.29 16.10
CA THR A 56 5.05 1.49 15.33
C THR A 56 4.71 2.16 14.00
N ILE A 57 4.50 3.48 14.00
CA ILE A 57 4.29 4.27 12.78
C ILE A 57 5.50 4.17 11.85
N SER A 58 6.71 4.33 12.40
CA SER A 58 7.95 4.24 11.64
C SER A 58 8.14 2.86 11.01
N GLN A 59 7.77 1.80 11.72
CA GLN A 59 7.77 0.45 11.16
C GLN A 59 6.80 0.33 9.96
N HIS A 60 5.56 0.82 10.11
CA HIS A 60 4.59 0.77 9.02
C HIS A 60 5.01 1.62 7.82
N LEU A 61 5.57 2.81 8.04
CA LEU A 61 6.11 3.67 6.97
C LEU A 61 7.26 2.99 6.25
N ARG A 62 8.15 2.28 6.96
CA ARG A 62 9.22 1.50 6.34
C ARG A 62 8.65 0.38 5.48
N GLU A 63 7.72 -0.42 6.00
CA GLU A 63 7.08 -1.49 5.22
C GLU A 63 6.38 -0.97 3.96
N LEU A 64 5.69 0.17 4.05
CA LEU A 64 5.05 0.82 2.91
C LEU A 64 6.05 1.39 1.90
N LYS A 65 7.19 1.90 2.37
CA LYS A 65 8.27 2.39 1.52
C LYS A 65 8.96 1.24 0.80
N ASP A 66 9.17 0.11 1.49
CA ASP A 66 9.81 -1.08 0.93
C ASP A 66 8.95 -1.71 -0.20
N THR A 67 7.62 -1.53 -0.19
CA THR A 67 6.75 -1.93 -1.32
C THR A 67 6.73 -0.91 -2.47
N GLY A 68 7.32 0.26 -2.27
CA GLY A 68 7.37 1.36 -3.23
C GLY A 68 6.07 2.16 -3.37
N ILE A 69 5.01 1.83 -2.62
CA ILE A 69 3.71 2.54 -2.67
C ILE A 69 3.83 3.98 -2.17
N ILE A 70 4.72 4.20 -1.19
CA ILE A 70 5.10 5.52 -0.72
C ILE A 70 6.58 5.76 -1.01
N GLN A 71 6.94 7.03 -1.12
CA GLN A 71 8.32 7.50 -1.19
C GLN A 71 8.63 8.39 -0.01
N GLY A 72 9.90 8.46 0.36
CA GLY A 72 10.38 9.30 1.45
C GLY A 72 11.54 10.18 1.01
N THR A 73 11.42 11.49 1.17
CA THR A 73 12.49 12.48 0.93
C THR A 73 12.99 13.04 2.25
N ILE A 74 14.30 13.30 2.33
CA ILE A 74 14.89 13.93 3.52
C ILE A 74 14.79 15.45 3.33
N GLU A 75 14.13 16.13 4.25
CA GLU A 75 14.02 17.59 4.27
C GLU A 75 14.49 18.09 5.64
N GLY A 76 15.69 18.69 5.66
CA GLY A 76 16.38 19.03 6.90
C GLY A 76 16.76 17.79 7.71
N SER A 77 16.27 17.70 8.95
CA SER A 77 16.51 16.55 9.86
C SER A 77 15.37 15.52 9.86
N LYS A 78 14.31 15.73 9.08
CA LYS A 78 13.12 14.88 9.05
C LYS A 78 12.96 14.20 7.70
N VAL A 79 12.26 13.06 7.72
CA VAL A 79 11.85 12.35 6.50
C VAL A 79 10.38 12.66 6.24
N ASN A 80 10.09 13.18 5.06
CA ASN A 80 8.73 13.44 4.58
C ASN A 80 8.28 12.31 3.66
N TYR A 81 7.03 11.86 3.81
CA TYR A 81 6.45 10.74 3.07
C TYR A 81 5.27 11.19 2.22
N CYS A 82 5.15 10.63 1.01
CA CYS A 82 4.05 10.86 0.09
C CYS A 82 3.81 9.63 -0.79
N ILE A 83 2.64 9.58 -1.43
CA ILE A 83 2.32 8.53 -2.41
C ILE A 83 3.30 8.59 -3.58
N ASN A 84 3.82 7.45 -3.98
CA ASN A 84 4.54 7.30 -5.23
C ASN A 84 3.53 7.11 -6.37
N SER A 85 3.26 8.17 -7.14
CA SER A 85 2.23 8.17 -8.19
C SER A 85 2.49 7.15 -9.30
N VAL A 86 3.76 6.93 -9.65
CA VAL A 86 4.16 5.96 -10.69
C VAL A 86 3.82 4.55 -10.24
N ARG A 87 4.33 4.15 -9.06
CA ARG A 87 4.08 2.81 -8.52
C ARG A 87 2.60 2.59 -8.20
N TRP A 88 1.90 3.63 -7.75
CA TRP A 88 0.47 3.59 -7.50
C TRP A 88 -0.33 3.27 -8.78
N ALA A 89 0.00 3.93 -9.90
CA ALA A 89 -0.65 3.69 -11.18
C ALA A 89 -0.41 2.27 -11.70
N GLU A 90 0.83 1.77 -11.59
CA GLU A 90 1.18 0.39 -11.96
C GLU A 90 0.36 -0.65 -11.18
N ILE A 91 0.34 -0.52 -9.84
CA ILE A 91 -0.38 -1.46 -8.96
C ILE A 91 -1.89 -1.38 -9.23
N LYS A 92 -2.43 -0.18 -9.40
CA LYS A 92 -3.84 0.02 -9.75
C LYS A 92 -4.21 -0.71 -11.04
N GLY A 93 -3.37 -0.62 -12.07
CA GLY A 93 -3.57 -1.33 -13.33
C GLY A 93 -3.68 -2.85 -13.13
N LYS A 94 -2.70 -3.44 -12.45
CA LYS A 94 -2.66 -4.89 -12.18
C LYS A 94 -3.84 -5.38 -11.35
N PHE A 95 -4.28 -4.63 -10.35
CA PHE A 95 -5.47 -4.99 -9.58
C PHE A 95 -6.74 -4.91 -10.43
N ASN A 96 -6.88 -3.86 -11.23
CA ASN A 96 -8.03 -3.71 -12.12
C ASN A 96 -8.09 -4.82 -13.17
N GLU A 97 -6.96 -5.30 -13.68
CA GLU A 97 -6.93 -6.45 -14.59
C GLU A 97 -7.54 -7.71 -13.97
N ILE A 98 -7.37 -7.93 -12.66
CA ILE A 98 -8.02 -9.05 -11.95
C ILE A 98 -9.49 -8.72 -11.68
N PHE A 99 -9.79 -7.54 -11.14
CA PHE A 99 -11.15 -7.19 -10.77
C PHE A 99 -12.10 -7.16 -11.97
N ASN A 100 -11.62 -6.72 -13.14
CA ASN A 100 -12.39 -6.68 -14.37
C ASN A 100 -12.63 -8.08 -14.99
N GLN A 101 -12.01 -9.15 -14.49
CA GLN A 101 -12.33 -10.51 -14.93
C GLN A 101 -13.65 -11.02 -14.33
N PHE A 102 -14.12 -10.38 -13.26
CA PHE A 102 -15.37 -10.73 -12.61
C PHE A 102 -16.39 -9.60 -12.77
N ASP A 103 -17.25 -9.75 -13.77
CA ASP A 103 -18.46 -8.92 -13.89
C ASP A 103 -19.61 -9.59 -13.14
N LYS A 104 -20.37 -8.79 -12.39
CA LYS A 104 -21.56 -9.27 -11.67
C LYS A 104 -22.53 -9.91 -12.68
N PRO A 105 -22.95 -11.18 -12.51
CA PRO A 105 -24.07 -11.72 -13.26
C PRO A 105 -25.32 -10.89 -12.94
N GLY A 106 -26.15 -10.63 -13.96
CA GLY A 106 -27.39 -9.86 -13.83
C GLY A 106 -28.24 -10.35 -12.65
N THR A 107 -28.99 -9.43 -12.04
CA THR A 107 -29.88 -9.71 -10.89
C THR A 107 -30.72 -10.97 -11.11
N GLY A 108 -30.36 -12.07 -10.44
CA GLY A 108 -31.14 -13.31 -10.45
C GLY A 108 -30.32 -14.60 -10.50
N GLU A 109 -29.07 -14.57 -10.94
CA GLU A 109 -28.24 -15.79 -10.98
C GLU A 109 -27.24 -15.81 -9.83
N CYS A 110 -27.55 -16.63 -8.82
CA CYS A 110 -26.56 -17.13 -7.87
C CYS A 110 -25.53 -17.95 -8.67
N CYS A 111 -24.31 -17.44 -8.74
CA CYS A 111 -23.14 -18.30 -8.62
C CYS A 111 -22.75 -18.36 -7.14
#